data_AF-A0A925NTK9-F1
#
_entry.id   AF-A0A925NTK9-F1
#
_cell.length_a   1.000
_cell.length_b   1.000
_cell.length_c   1.000
_cell.angle_alpha   90.00
_cell.angle_beta   90.00
_cell.angle_gamma   90.00
#
_symmetry.space_group_name_H-M   'P 1'
#
loop_
_entity.id
_entity.type
_entity.pdbx_description
1 polymer ?
#
loop_
_entity_poly.entity_id
_entity_poly.type
_entity_poly.pdbx_seq_one_letter_code
_entity_poly.pdbx_strand_id
1 'polypeptide(L)'
;LDFVNTVARTATVGAGKVRNACAEYRTLVDYGSDNNLTLDLKKTAAMIAAGLPTRVFYLNQGGFDTHAAQAETQQLLLIYLADALHGFMKDIKRIGRADDVVVMVFTEFGRRVRENASNGTDHGTAAPMFVLGKPVKGGFYGTAPSLTDLDDGNLKMTTDFRSVYATMLSGWMGFEDTPSVLRGKFPALPLFV
;
A
#
# COMPACT_ATOMS: atom_id res chain seq x y z
N LEU A 1 37.38 8.10 5.46
CA LEU A 1 36.77 8.66 6.69
C LEU A 1 35.68 9.68 6.34
N ASP A 2 35.88 10.56 5.36
CA ASP A 2 34.90 11.58 4.95
C ASP A 2 33.55 11.04 4.45
N PHE A 3 33.54 9.93 3.71
CA PHE A 3 32.30 9.28 3.29
C PHE A 3 31.46 8.83 4.50
N VAL A 4 32.08 8.14 5.46
CA VAL A 4 31.40 7.66 6.68
C VAL A 4 30.89 8.83 7.52
N ASN A 5 31.70 9.87 7.69
CA ASN A 5 31.30 11.08 8.43
C ASN A 5 30.15 11.82 7.72
N THR A 6 30.18 11.90 6.39
CA THR A 6 29.10 12.52 5.59
C THR A 6 27.81 11.73 5.69
N VAL A 7 27.87 10.40 5.59
CA VAL A 7 26.71 9.52 5.74
C VAL A 7 26.12 9.63 7.15
N ALA A 8 26.96 9.56 8.19
CA ALA A 8 26.52 9.67 9.58
C ALA A 8 25.87 11.04 9.87
N ARG A 9 26.47 12.13 9.38
CA ARG A 9 25.92 13.49 9.52
C ARG A 9 24.60 13.64 8.78
N THR A 10 24.51 13.15 7.54
CA THR A 10 23.29 13.21 6.72
C THR A 10 22.17 12.40 7.36
N ALA A 11 22.47 11.20 7.87
CA ALA A 11 21.52 10.37 8.61
C ALA A 11 21.02 11.08 9.87
N THR A 12 21.91 11.73 10.64
CA THR A 12 21.54 12.45 11.86
C THR A 12 20.64 13.65 11.57
N VAL A 13 20.97 14.44 10.55
CA VAL A 13 20.16 15.58 10.10
C VAL A 13 18.80 15.11 9.59
N GLY A 14 18.77 14.05 8.78
CA GLY A 14 17.53 13.45 8.27
C GLY A 14 16.63 12.95 9.40
N ALA A 15 17.19 12.17 10.34
CA ALA A 15 16.46 11.66 11.50
C ALA A 15 15.92 12.79 12.38
N GLY A 16 16.68 13.88 12.54
CA GLY A 16 16.22 15.09 13.24
C GLY A 16 14.99 15.71 12.59
N LYS A 17 14.98 15.86 11.27
CA LYS A 17 13.81 16.39 10.52
C LYS A 17 12.58 15.51 10.69
N VAL A 18 12.73 14.19 10.57
CA VAL A 18 11.62 13.23 10.76
C VAL A 18 11.06 13.30 12.18
N ARG A 19 11.94 13.32 13.19
CA ARG A 19 11.54 13.41 14.60
C ARG A 19 10.78 14.70 14.89
N ASN A 20 11.27 15.84 14.39
CA ASN A 20 10.61 17.13 14.60
C ASN A 20 9.24 17.17 13.92
N ALA A 21 9.16 16.72 12.67
CA ALA A 21 7.89 16.62 11.94
C ALA A 21 6.86 15.80 12.74
N CYS A 22 7.24 14.63 13.24
CA CYS A 22 6.35 13.78 14.03
C CYS A 22 5.99 14.41 15.39
N ALA A 23 6.92 15.09 16.04
CA ALA A 23 6.70 15.72 17.34
C ALA A 23 5.78 16.94 17.27
N GLU A 24 5.79 17.67 16.16
CA GLU A 24 4.99 18.89 15.95
C GLU A 24 3.61 18.59 15.34
N TYR A 25 3.49 17.51 14.57
CA TYR A 25 2.25 17.19 13.88
C TYR A 25 1.10 16.87 14.84
N ARG A 26 -0.05 17.50 14.59
CA ARG A 26 -1.30 17.25 15.33
C ARG A 26 -2.41 17.00 14.35
N THR A 27 -3.24 16.01 14.65
CA THR A 27 -4.46 15.71 13.91
C THR A 27 -5.55 15.29 14.87
N LEU A 28 -6.78 15.71 14.56
CA LEU A 28 -8.00 15.24 15.21
C LEU A 28 -8.73 14.21 14.32
N VAL A 29 -8.13 13.85 13.17
CA VAL A 29 -8.70 12.84 12.30
C VAL A 29 -8.51 11.48 12.96
N ASP A 30 -9.61 10.75 13.07
CA ASP A 30 -9.61 9.38 13.54
C ASP A 30 -9.11 8.42 12.43
N TYR A 31 -8.18 7.54 12.79
CA TYR A 31 -7.61 6.51 11.93
C TYR A 31 -8.11 5.11 12.33
N GLY A 32 -9.12 5.04 13.21
CA GLY A 32 -9.57 3.81 13.84
C GLY A 32 -8.68 3.42 15.02
N SER A 33 -8.70 2.14 15.37
CA SER A 33 -7.92 1.61 16.49
C SER A 33 -6.41 1.82 16.29
N ASP A 34 -5.73 2.26 17.36
CA ASP A 34 -4.28 2.41 17.32
C ASP A 34 -3.59 1.05 17.15
N ASN A 35 -2.76 0.96 16.12
CA ASN A 35 -1.96 -0.20 15.74
C ASN A 35 -0.71 0.28 14.99
N ASN A 36 0.17 -0.64 14.58
CA ASN A 36 1.41 -0.25 13.90
C ASN A 36 1.16 0.54 12.60
N LEU A 37 0.18 0.12 11.79
CA LEU A 37 -0.14 0.79 10.54
C LEU A 37 -0.66 2.22 10.79
N THR A 38 -1.57 2.42 11.74
CA THR A 38 -2.12 3.75 12.03
C THR A 38 -1.05 4.69 12.58
N LEU A 39 -0.14 4.19 13.43
CA LEU A 39 1.01 4.97 13.91
C LEU A 39 1.95 5.38 12.76
N ASP A 40 2.24 4.46 11.83
CA ASP A 40 3.13 4.74 10.72
C ASP A 40 2.49 5.65 9.65
N LEU A 41 1.18 5.54 9.43
CA LEU A 41 0.43 6.48 8.59
C LEU A 41 0.39 7.88 9.22
N LYS A 42 0.24 8.00 10.55
CA LYS A 42 0.32 9.30 11.27
C LYS A 42 1.71 9.93 11.09
N LYS A 43 2.81 9.15 11.20
CA LYS A 43 4.17 9.63 10.91
C LYS A 43 4.33 10.04 9.45
N THR A 44 3.72 9.29 8.53
CA THR A 44 3.73 9.60 7.09
C THR A 44 3.04 10.93 6.81
N ALA A 45 1.84 11.14 7.37
CA ALA A 45 1.13 12.41 7.27
C ALA A 45 1.95 13.58 7.86
N ALA A 46 2.63 13.36 8.99
CA ALA A 46 3.52 14.35 9.59
C ALA A 46 4.69 14.75 8.67
N MET A 47 5.36 13.76 8.04
CA MET A 47 6.45 14.02 7.11
C MET A 47 5.97 14.76 5.84
N ILE A 48 4.79 14.39 5.33
CA ILE A 48 4.17 15.08 4.19
C ILE A 48 3.79 16.52 4.55
N ALA A 49 3.20 16.74 5.73
CA ALA A 49 2.82 18.07 6.22
C ALA A 49 4.05 18.97 6.42
N ALA A 50 5.16 18.42 6.90
CA ALA A 50 6.42 19.13 7.07
C ALA A 50 7.22 19.34 5.76
N GLY A 51 6.69 18.89 4.61
CA GLY A 51 7.31 19.12 3.30
C GLY A 51 8.61 18.35 3.08
N LEU A 52 8.79 17.20 3.71
CA LEU A 52 9.96 16.36 3.47
C LEU A 52 9.97 15.85 2.01
N PRO A 53 11.14 15.74 1.36
CA PRO A 53 11.24 15.38 -0.06
C PRO A 53 11.07 13.88 -0.34
N THR A 54 10.65 13.08 0.64
CA THR A 54 10.44 11.64 0.51
C THR A 54 9.34 11.36 -0.51
N ARG A 55 9.65 10.57 -1.55
CA ARG A 55 8.70 10.24 -2.64
C ARG A 55 7.95 8.93 -2.44
N VAL A 56 8.51 8.00 -1.66
CA VAL A 56 7.94 6.66 -1.45
C VAL A 56 7.97 6.34 0.04
N PHE A 57 6.81 5.97 0.58
CA PHE A 57 6.66 5.42 1.92
C PHE A 57 6.22 3.96 1.78
N TYR A 58 6.96 3.06 2.42
CA TYR A 58 6.66 1.62 2.41
C TYR A 58 6.28 1.20 3.83
N LEU A 59 5.01 0.83 4.00
CA LEU A 59 4.43 0.45 5.28
C LEU A 59 3.89 -0.98 5.18
N ASN A 60 3.75 -1.65 6.32
CA ASN A 60 3.23 -3.01 6.36
C ASN A 60 2.17 -3.19 7.46
N GLN A 61 1.15 -4.00 7.16
CA GLN A 61 0.25 -4.55 8.16
C GLN A 61 0.34 -6.07 8.09
N GLY A 62 0.85 -6.68 9.16
CA GLY A 62 0.95 -8.13 9.29
C GLY A 62 -0.37 -8.76 9.75
N GLY A 63 -0.31 -10.06 10.04
CA GLY A 63 -1.42 -10.83 10.60
C GLY A 63 -2.29 -11.53 9.55
N PHE A 64 -2.16 -11.19 8.27
CA PHE A 64 -2.94 -11.82 7.20
C PHE A 64 -2.48 -13.25 6.89
N ASP A 65 -1.31 -13.69 7.37
CA ASP A 65 -0.83 -15.05 7.14
C ASP A 65 -1.45 -16.08 8.10
N THR A 66 -2.75 -16.28 7.96
CA THR A 66 -3.53 -17.23 8.77
C THR A 66 -3.71 -18.55 8.03
N HIS A 67 -3.75 -19.66 8.76
CA HIS A 67 -3.95 -21.01 8.20
C HIS A 67 -5.06 -21.80 8.90
N ALA A 68 -5.66 -21.23 9.95
CA ALA A 68 -6.73 -21.84 10.74
C ALA A 68 -7.65 -20.74 11.29
N ALA A 69 -8.93 -21.06 11.49
CA ALA A 69 -9.95 -20.15 12.02
C ALA A 69 -9.88 -18.74 11.40
N GLN A 70 -9.74 -18.68 10.08
CA GLN A 70 -9.28 -17.48 9.35
C GLN A 70 -10.32 -16.36 9.34
N ALA A 71 -11.62 -16.68 9.27
CA ALA A 71 -12.67 -15.72 8.95
C ALA A 71 -12.70 -14.51 9.91
N GLU A 72 -12.69 -14.76 11.22
CA GLU A 72 -12.76 -13.70 12.23
C GLU A 72 -11.51 -12.80 12.22
N THR A 73 -10.33 -13.42 12.18
CA THR A 73 -9.05 -12.71 12.16
C THR A 73 -8.92 -11.86 10.91
N GLN A 74 -9.24 -12.43 9.74
CA GLN A 74 -9.18 -11.72 8.47
C GLN A 74 -10.17 -10.55 8.43
N GLN A 75 -11.39 -10.73 8.93
CA GLN A 75 -12.38 -9.66 9.01
C GLN A 75 -11.86 -8.48 9.85
N LEU A 76 -11.32 -8.74 11.04
CA LEU A 76 -10.77 -7.69 11.91
C LEU A 76 -9.60 -6.96 11.24
N LEU A 77 -8.69 -7.68 10.59
CA LEU A 77 -7.56 -7.07 9.90
C LEU A 77 -7.99 -6.18 8.72
N LEU A 78 -9.03 -6.60 7.98
CA LEU A 78 -9.59 -5.80 6.90
C LEU A 78 -10.28 -4.53 7.42
N ILE A 79 -10.97 -4.60 8.57
CA ILE A 79 -11.55 -3.42 9.23
C ILE A 79 -10.44 -2.44 9.63
N TYR A 80 -9.39 -2.92 10.31
CA TYR A 80 -8.27 -2.07 10.71
C TYR A 80 -7.56 -1.42 9.53
N LEU A 81 -7.39 -2.17 8.43
CA LEU A 81 -6.80 -1.63 7.21
C LEU A 81 -7.70 -0.54 6.60
N ALA A 82 -9.01 -0.79 6.51
CA ALA A 82 -9.97 0.14 5.94
C ALA A 82 -10.05 1.45 6.75
N ASP A 83 -10.17 1.36 8.07
CA ASP A 83 -10.22 2.53 8.96
C ASP A 83 -8.93 3.36 8.89
N ALA A 84 -7.77 2.69 8.91
CA ALA A 84 -6.47 3.33 8.84
C ALA A 84 -6.29 4.12 7.53
N LEU A 85 -6.64 3.50 6.40
CA LEU A 85 -6.56 4.13 5.09
C LEU A 85 -7.58 5.27 4.94
N HIS A 86 -8.81 5.09 5.46
CA HIS A 86 -9.83 6.13 5.45
C HIS A 86 -9.38 7.36 6.24
N GLY A 87 -8.89 7.17 7.47
CA GLY A 87 -8.38 8.22 8.32
C GLY A 87 -7.18 8.93 7.68
N PHE A 88 -6.22 8.17 7.14
CA PHE A 88 -5.08 8.74 6.44
C PHE A 88 -5.49 9.62 5.26
N MET A 89 -6.35 9.13 4.37
CA MET A 89 -6.78 9.92 3.20
C MET A 89 -7.57 11.18 3.62
N LYS A 90 -8.38 11.10 4.69
CA LYS A 90 -9.07 12.26 5.26
C LYS A 90 -8.08 13.29 5.83
N ASP A 91 -7.03 12.83 6.49
CA ASP A 91 -6.01 13.70 7.07
C ASP A 91 -5.13 14.37 6.00
N ILE A 92 -4.72 13.62 4.99
CA ILE A 92 -4.02 14.15 3.81
C ILE A 92 -4.86 15.21 3.10
N LYS A 93 -6.18 14.98 2.98
CA LYS A 93 -7.11 16.00 2.46
C LYS A 93 -7.19 17.22 3.36
N ARG A 94 -7.27 17.03 4.69
CA ARG A 94 -7.32 18.12 5.68
C ARG A 94 -6.10 19.03 5.58
N ILE A 95 -4.91 18.49 5.37
CA ILE A 95 -3.68 19.26 5.22
C ILE A 95 -3.46 19.81 3.80
N GLY A 96 -4.43 19.67 2.90
CA GLY A 96 -4.37 20.21 1.54
C GLY A 96 -3.42 19.48 0.59
N ARG A 97 -3.08 18.22 0.89
CA ARG A 97 -2.10 17.42 0.12
C ARG A 97 -2.73 16.25 -0.64
N ALA A 98 -4.05 16.24 -0.82
CA ALA A 98 -4.77 15.15 -1.49
C ALA A 98 -4.35 14.92 -2.95
N ASP A 99 -3.90 15.95 -3.64
CA ASP A 99 -3.41 15.87 -5.02
C ASP A 99 -2.00 15.27 -5.13
N ASP A 100 -1.27 15.18 -4.01
CA ASP A 100 0.14 14.78 -3.98
C ASP A 100 0.37 13.37 -3.45
N VAL A 101 -0.70 12.64 -3.14
CA VAL A 101 -0.62 11.32 -2.50
C VAL A 101 -1.53 10.31 -3.20
N VAL A 102 -0.92 9.20 -3.60
CA VAL A 102 -1.60 7.97 -4.01
C VAL A 102 -1.07 6.84 -3.15
N VAL A 103 -1.97 6.00 -2.66
CA VAL A 103 -1.65 4.79 -1.90
C VAL A 103 -1.94 3.58 -2.79
N MET A 104 -0.99 2.65 -2.83
CA MET A 104 -1.14 1.33 -3.42
C MET A 104 -1.02 0.28 -2.32
N VAL A 105 -2.03 -0.58 -2.20
CA VAL A 105 -2.06 -1.70 -1.26
C VAL A 105 -1.96 -3.00 -2.05
N PHE A 106 -1.02 -3.85 -1.66
CA PHE A 106 -0.78 -5.14 -2.29
C PHE A 106 -0.29 -6.16 -1.25
N THR A 107 -0.26 -7.42 -1.66
CA THR A 107 0.22 -8.57 -0.86
C THR A 107 1.11 -9.44 -1.74
N GLU A 108 2.00 -10.20 -1.12
CA GLU A 108 2.92 -11.11 -1.81
C GLU A 108 2.26 -12.45 -2.19
N PHE A 109 1.16 -12.81 -1.53
CA PHE A 109 0.38 -14.01 -1.81
C PHE A 109 -1.13 -13.73 -1.77
N GLY A 110 -1.88 -14.57 -2.49
CA GLY A 110 -3.33 -14.67 -2.41
C GLY A 110 -3.81 -15.80 -1.52
N ARG A 111 -5.09 -16.15 -1.61
CA ARG A 111 -5.67 -17.29 -0.89
C ARG A 111 -6.31 -18.28 -1.85
N ARG A 112 -6.21 -19.58 -1.54
CA ARG A 112 -6.99 -20.61 -2.26
C ARG A 112 -8.47 -20.41 -2.00
N VAL A 113 -9.30 -20.81 -2.97
CA VAL A 113 -10.76 -20.66 -2.87
C VAL A 113 -11.35 -21.61 -1.83
N ARG A 114 -10.81 -22.83 -1.73
CA ARG A 114 -11.33 -23.87 -0.85
C ARG A 114 -10.75 -23.73 0.55
N GLU A 115 -11.61 -23.83 1.55
CA GLU A 115 -11.24 -23.94 2.96
C GLU A 115 -10.50 -25.26 3.25
N ASN A 116 -9.45 -25.17 4.06
CA ASN A 116 -8.68 -26.32 4.54
C ASN A 116 -9.34 -26.95 5.79
N ALA A 117 -8.81 -28.06 6.28
CA ALA A 117 -9.39 -28.81 7.41
C ALA A 117 -9.36 -28.07 8.76
N SER A 118 -8.73 -26.90 8.83
CA SER A 118 -8.59 -26.08 10.04
C SER A 118 -9.44 -24.81 10.01
N ASN A 119 -10.45 -24.74 9.14
CA ASN A 119 -11.28 -23.55 8.92
C ASN A 119 -10.44 -22.32 8.48
N GLY A 120 -9.40 -22.56 7.68
CA GLY A 120 -8.54 -21.54 7.07
C GLY A 120 -8.37 -21.76 5.58
N THR A 121 -7.44 -21.04 4.94
CA THR A 121 -7.11 -21.26 3.52
C THR A 121 -5.60 -21.29 3.31
N ASP A 122 -5.14 -22.12 2.39
CA ASP A 122 -3.73 -22.15 2.01
C ASP A 122 -3.37 -20.94 1.14
N HIS A 123 -2.07 -20.72 0.95
CA HIS A 123 -1.57 -19.67 0.05
C HIS A 123 -2.05 -19.91 -1.38
N GLY A 124 -2.45 -18.82 -2.04
CA GLY A 124 -2.88 -18.77 -3.42
C GLY A 124 -2.03 -17.83 -4.26
N THR A 125 -2.20 -17.89 -5.57
CA THR A 125 -1.33 -17.16 -6.53
C THR A 125 -1.88 -15.82 -6.99
N ALA A 126 -3.12 -15.45 -6.64
CA ALA A 126 -3.73 -14.19 -7.05
C ALA A 126 -4.49 -13.51 -5.89
N ALA A 127 -4.38 -12.18 -5.83
CA ALA A 127 -4.99 -11.35 -4.80
C ALA A 127 -5.45 -10.01 -5.40
N PRO A 128 -6.43 -9.31 -4.79
CA PRO A 128 -6.75 -7.95 -5.18
C PRO A 128 -5.62 -6.98 -4.81
N MET A 129 -5.41 -5.97 -5.65
CA MET A 129 -4.62 -4.79 -5.32
C MET A 129 -5.56 -3.59 -5.25
N PHE A 130 -5.33 -2.68 -4.30
CA PHE A 130 -6.11 -1.45 -4.16
C PHE A 130 -5.24 -0.25 -4.48
N VAL A 131 -5.80 0.71 -5.22
CA VAL A 131 -5.16 2.02 -5.47
C VAL A 131 -6.16 3.10 -5.11
N LEU A 132 -5.73 4.05 -4.29
CA LEU A 132 -6.61 5.09 -3.72
C LEU A 132 -5.88 6.43 -3.60
N GLY A 133 -6.59 7.50 -3.93
CA GLY A 133 -6.03 8.85 -4.07
C GLY A 133 -7.02 9.76 -4.78
N LYS A 134 -6.90 11.08 -4.61
CA LYS A 134 -7.75 12.04 -5.34
C LYS A 134 -7.56 11.96 -6.87
N PRO A 135 -6.34 11.74 -7.41
CA PRO A 135 -6.12 11.61 -8.86
C PRO A 135 -6.53 10.24 -9.43
N VAL A 136 -6.94 9.29 -8.59
CA VAL A 136 -7.26 7.93 -9.02
C VAL A 136 -8.68 7.88 -9.57
N LYS A 137 -8.83 7.46 -10.82
CA LYS A 137 -10.10 7.07 -11.42
C LYS A 137 -10.55 5.74 -10.80
N GLY A 138 -11.47 5.82 -9.84
CA GLY A 138 -12.06 4.66 -9.19
C GLY A 138 -12.74 3.70 -10.17
N GLY A 139 -12.83 2.43 -9.79
CA GLY A 139 -13.44 1.37 -10.59
C GLY A 139 -12.82 0.01 -10.32
N PHE A 140 -13.37 -1.01 -10.97
CA PHE A 140 -12.78 -2.36 -11.00
C PHE A 140 -11.99 -2.52 -12.30
N TYR A 141 -10.72 -2.88 -12.19
CA TYR A 141 -9.81 -3.07 -13.32
C TYR A 141 -9.43 -4.54 -13.42
N GLY A 142 -9.47 -5.08 -14.64
CA GLY A 142 -9.35 -6.53 -14.89
C GLY A 142 -10.72 -7.21 -14.95
N THR A 143 -10.74 -8.52 -14.72
CA THR A 143 -11.97 -9.31 -14.63
C THR A 143 -12.06 -9.99 -13.26
N ALA A 144 -13.29 -10.15 -12.76
CA ALA A 144 -13.52 -10.94 -11.55
C ALA A 144 -13.12 -12.39 -11.84
N PRO A 145 -12.20 -12.98 -11.06
CA PRO A 145 -11.75 -14.34 -11.32
C PRO A 145 -12.88 -15.34 -10.99
N SER A 146 -12.91 -16.46 -11.70
CA SER A 146 -13.86 -17.54 -11.40
C SER A 146 -13.52 -18.22 -10.09
N LEU A 147 -14.52 -18.53 -9.27
CA LEU A 147 -14.36 -19.33 -8.05
C LEU A 147 -14.43 -20.84 -8.32
N THR A 148 -14.70 -21.26 -9.56
CA THR A 148 -14.86 -22.66 -9.94
C THR A 148 -13.94 -23.10 -11.09
N ASP A 149 -13.50 -22.17 -11.94
CA ASP A 149 -12.47 -22.41 -12.95
C ASP A 149 -11.09 -22.00 -12.41
N LEU A 150 -10.42 -22.97 -11.80
CA LEU A 150 -9.20 -22.77 -11.00
C LEU A 150 -7.99 -23.44 -11.65
N ASP A 151 -6.80 -22.93 -11.34
CA ASP A 151 -5.52 -23.55 -11.67
C ASP A 151 -4.93 -24.21 -10.41
N ASP A 152 -5.07 -25.53 -10.29
CA ASP A 152 -4.71 -26.30 -9.09
C ASP A 152 -5.28 -25.70 -7.77
N GLY A 153 -6.54 -25.29 -7.80
CA GLY A 153 -7.22 -24.66 -6.66
C GLY A 153 -6.91 -23.17 -6.44
N ASN A 154 -6.05 -22.59 -7.28
CA ASN A 154 -5.77 -21.16 -7.28
C ASN A 154 -6.72 -20.39 -8.21
N LEU A 155 -6.99 -19.15 -7.84
CA LEU A 155 -7.59 -18.18 -8.76
C LEU A 155 -6.63 -17.93 -9.92
N LYS A 156 -7.16 -17.98 -11.15
CA LYS A 156 -6.41 -17.57 -12.33
C LYS A 156 -6.23 -16.05 -12.33
N MET A 157 -5.00 -15.59 -12.47
CA MET A 157 -4.68 -14.16 -12.50
C MET A 157 -5.33 -13.50 -13.72
N THR A 158 -6.08 -12.43 -13.50
CA THR A 158 -6.77 -11.69 -14.57
C THR A 158 -6.04 -10.41 -14.96
N THR A 159 -5.17 -9.91 -14.09
CA THR A 159 -4.33 -8.73 -14.31
C THR A 159 -2.95 -9.01 -13.72
N ASP A 160 -1.91 -8.85 -14.53
CA ASP A 160 -0.54 -8.97 -14.05
C ASP A 160 -0.22 -7.81 -13.10
N PHE A 161 0.20 -8.09 -11.87
CA PHE A 161 0.52 -7.06 -10.87
C PHE A 161 1.57 -6.06 -11.36
N ARG A 162 2.46 -6.47 -12.27
CA ARG A 162 3.47 -5.59 -12.89
C ARG A 162 2.84 -4.52 -13.77
N SER A 163 1.63 -4.75 -14.27
CA SER A 163 0.82 -3.73 -14.95
C SER A 163 0.39 -2.62 -13.99
N VAL A 164 0.03 -2.97 -12.74
CA VAL A 164 -0.26 -1.99 -11.70
C VAL A 164 1.00 -1.19 -11.34
N TYR A 165 2.15 -1.87 -11.20
CA TYR A 165 3.43 -1.19 -10.96
C TYR A 165 3.85 -0.28 -12.12
N ALA A 166 3.68 -0.73 -13.37
CA ALA A 166 3.94 0.10 -14.55
C ALA A 166 3.06 1.35 -14.55
N THR A 167 1.80 1.20 -14.13
CA THR A 167 0.86 2.33 -14.00
C THR A 167 1.31 3.33 -12.95
N MET A 168 1.77 2.88 -11.78
CA MET A 168 2.32 3.77 -10.76
C MET A 168 3.60 4.47 -11.22
N LEU A 169 4.51 3.75 -11.89
CA LEU A 169 5.77 4.30 -12.36
C LEU A 169 5.55 5.37 -13.44
N SER A 170 4.83 5.02 -14.51
CA SER A 170 4.61 5.95 -15.63
C SER A 170 3.59 7.03 -15.28
N GLY A 171 2.38 6.64 -14.88
CA GLY A 171 1.25 7.55 -14.70
C GLY A 171 1.32 8.42 -13.44
N TRP A 172 1.91 7.93 -12.34
CA TRP A 172 2.02 8.71 -11.10
C TRP A 172 3.42 9.30 -10.89
N MET A 173 4.47 8.50 -11.07
CA MET A 173 5.84 8.95 -10.80
C MET A 173 6.48 9.69 -11.99
N GLY A 174 5.85 9.66 -13.18
CA GLY A 174 6.38 10.25 -14.41
C GLY A 174 7.61 9.53 -14.97
N PHE A 175 7.76 8.24 -14.67
CA PHE A 175 8.89 7.41 -15.09
C PHE A 175 8.50 6.50 -16.25
N GLU A 176 8.82 6.95 -17.47
CA GLU A 176 8.40 6.30 -18.72
C GLU A 176 9.16 5.00 -19.02
N ASP A 177 10.43 4.90 -18.63
CA ASP A 177 11.26 3.70 -18.87
C ASP A 177 10.95 2.57 -17.87
N THR A 178 9.67 2.27 -17.68
CA THR A 178 9.20 1.18 -16.80
C THR A 178 9.87 -0.18 -17.07
N PRO A 179 10.27 -0.55 -18.31
CA PRO A 179 10.94 -1.83 -18.56
C PRO A 179 12.32 -1.99 -17.92
N SER A 180 13.06 -0.91 -17.67
CA SER A 180 14.36 -1.02 -16.97
C SER A 180 14.21 -1.41 -15.50
N VAL A 181 13.06 -1.11 -14.90
CA VAL A 181 12.71 -1.50 -13.53
C VAL A 181 12.01 -2.87 -13.51
N LEU A 182 10.99 -3.05 -14.34
CA LEU A 182 10.12 -4.23 -14.33
C LEU A 182 10.65 -5.41 -15.13
N ARG A 183 11.76 -5.23 -15.86
CA ARG A 183 12.40 -6.23 -16.72
C ARG A 183 11.45 -6.79 -17.78
N GLY A 184 10.52 -5.96 -18.26
CA GLY A 184 9.50 -6.32 -19.24
C GLY A 184 8.56 -5.16 -19.51
N LYS A 185 7.80 -5.25 -20.61
CA LYS A 185 6.74 -4.29 -20.94
C LYS A 185 5.42 -4.81 -20.40
N PHE A 186 4.76 -4.01 -19.56
CA PHE A 186 3.46 -4.32 -18.99
C PHE A 186 2.49 -3.19 -19.34
N PRO A 187 1.29 -3.49 -19.83
CA PRO A 187 0.33 -2.46 -20.22
C PRO A 187 -0.13 -1.68 -18.99
N ALA A 188 -0.02 -0.35 -19.04
CA ALA A 188 -0.55 0.49 -17.97
C ALA A 188 -2.09 0.45 -17.97
N LEU A 189 -2.67 0.47 -16.77
CA LEU A 189 -4.10 0.59 -16.54
C LEU A 189 -4.48 2.09 -16.60
N PRO A 190 -5.69 2.44 -17.06
CA PRO A 190 -6.13 3.84 -17.12
C PRO A 190 -6.60 4.34 -15.74
N LEU A 191 -5.72 4.27 -14.74
CA LEU A 191 -5.98 4.64 -13.34
C LEU A 191 -5.90 6.14 -13.07
N PHE A 192 -5.08 6.88 -13.83
CA PHE A 192 -4.86 8.31 -13.62
C PHE A 192 -5.51 9.10 -14.76
N VAL A 193 -6.07 10.25 -14.40
CA VAL A 193 -6.73 11.23 -15.29
C VAL A 193 -5.88 12.49 -15.43
#